data_AF-A0A942CYN9-F1
#
_entry.id   AF-A0A942CYN9-F1
#
_cell.length_a   1.000
_cell.length_b   1.000
_cell.length_c   1.000
_cell.angle_alpha   90.00
_cell.angle_beta   90.00
_cell.angle_gamma   90.00
#
_symmetry.space_group_name_H-M   'P 1'
#
loop_
_entity.id
_entity.type
_entity.pdbx_description
1 polymer ?
#
loop_
_entity_poly.entity_id
_entity_poly.type
_entity_poly.pdbx_seq_one_letter_code
_entity_poly.pdbx_strand_id
1 'polypeptide(L)'
;MSAQQGRRRGRRLGLVAGLCALFAALGVFAAGSAAAPGTATVILGSTTAMPDPSCPNLPCQAVGSVTGFQTGTDQSSSPFVVPRDGTIKAWTLTLAQPTPKQRSFFNGFFGTPPEARLAILRRVPETNPPRYSLVSQGALKVLSPYLGQTVEFSSNLAVEKGDIVGVSVPTWAPMFAQGLEAKNVWRASRAPGTCSNSTSIREGEALEKVNRRATFGCKYTTARLLYTATLVEGK
;
A
#
# COMPACT_ATOMS: atom_id res chain seq x y z
N MET A 1 33.52 81.30 7.78
CA MET A 1 33.49 82.67 7.24
C MET A 1 33.10 82.61 5.77
N SER A 2 32.04 83.35 5.37
CA SER A 2 31.63 83.73 3.99
C SER A 2 31.13 82.59 3.07
N ALA A 3 30.08 82.68 2.23
CA ALA A 3 29.19 83.73 1.71
C ALA A 3 27.85 83.05 1.26
N GLN A 4 26.65 83.62 1.50
CA GLN A 4 25.77 84.35 0.53
C GLN A 4 25.73 83.80 -0.92
N GLN A 5 24.64 83.76 -1.69
CA GLN A 5 23.23 84.15 -1.62
C GLN A 5 22.58 83.63 -2.93
N GLY A 6 21.33 83.16 -2.90
CA GLY A 6 20.56 82.83 -4.11
C GLY A 6 19.09 83.15 -3.91
N ARG A 7 18.67 84.33 -4.36
CA ARG A 7 17.34 84.94 -4.14
C ARG A 7 16.50 84.79 -5.41
N ARG A 8 15.36 84.08 -5.37
CA ARG A 8 14.24 84.36 -6.30
C ARG A 8 12.90 84.32 -5.59
N ARG A 9 12.20 85.46 -5.74
CA ARG A 9 10.88 85.82 -5.25
C ARG A 9 9.81 85.06 -6.03
N GLY A 10 8.79 84.59 -5.31
CA GLY A 10 7.52 84.13 -5.88
C GLY A 10 6.45 84.14 -4.80
N ARG A 11 5.90 85.33 -4.54
CA ARG A 11 4.86 85.60 -3.55
C ARG A 11 3.50 85.38 -4.22
N ARG A 12 2.65 84.51 -3.68
CA ARG A 12 1.20 84.71 -3.56
C ARG A 12 0.60 83.67 -2.60
N LEU A 13 0.12 84.20 -1.47
CA LEU A 13 -0.72 83.54 -0.49
C LEU A 13 -2.07 83.17 -1.12
N GLY A 14 -2.57 82.00 -0.75
CA GLY A 14 -3.97 81.59 -0.86
C GLY A 14 -4.24 80.59 0.25
N LEU A 15 -4.74 81.11 1.37
CA LEU A 15 -4.99 80.43 2.64
C LEU A 15 -6.47 80.01 2.63
N VAL A 16 -6.79 78.71 2.68
CA VAL A 16 -8.07 78.23 3.24
C VAL A 16 -7.78 76.97 4.05
N ALA A 17 -8.15 77.04 5.32
CA ALA A 17 -7.96 76.06 6.37
C ALA A 17 -8.98 74.89 6.29
N GLY A 18 -8.63 73.75 6.89
CA GLY A 18 -9.62 72.69 7.12
C GLY A 18 -9.07 71.36 7.65
N LEU A 19 -8.83 71.31 8.97
CA LEU A 19 -8.98 70.17 9.90
C LEU A 19 -8.28 68.79 9.65
N CYS A 20 -7.40 68.47 10.61
CA CYS A 20 -7.33 67.24 11.41
C CYS A 20 -7.87 65.91 10.84
N ALA A 21 -6.97 64.94 10.63
CA ALA A 21 -7.10 63.59 11.20
C ALA A 21 -5.77 62.83 11.09
N LEU A 22 -5.19 62.45 12.24
CA LEU A 22 -4.26 61.32 12.35
C LEU A 22 -4.98 60.06 11.86
N PHE A 23 -4.36 59.26 10.98
CA PHE A 23 -4.63 57.81 10.99
C PHE A 23 -3.37 56.98 10.72
N ALA A 24 -3.27 55.97 11.57
CA ALA A 24 -2.17 55.05 11.80
C ALA A 24 -1.72 54.27 10.57
N ALA A 25 -0.44 53.91 10.59
CA ALA A 25 0.15 52.88 9.77
C ALA A 25 -0.65 51.56 9.88
N LEU A 26 -1.18 51.08 8.75
CA LEU A 26 -1.67 49.72 8.60
C LEU A 26 -0.65 48.96 7.73
N GLY A 27 0.28 48.29 8.41
CA GLY A 27 1.10 47.26 7.80
C GLY A 27 0.20 46.11 7.38
N VAL A 28 0.08 45.89 6.08
CA VAL A 28 -0.57 44.70 5.52
C VAL A 28 0.39 43.53 5.72
N PHE A 29 0.28 42.85 6.87
CA PHE A 29 0.83 41.50 7.01
C PHE A 29 -0.03 40.57 6.16
N ALA A 30 0.43 40.28 4.95
CA ALA A 30 -0.05 39.14 4.19
C ALA A 30 0.35 37.87 4.97
N ALA A 31 -0.54 37.41 5.85
CA ALA A 31 -0.45 36.09 6.44
C ALA A 31 -0.70 35.07 5.32
N GLY A 32 0.37 34.75 4.58
CA GLY A 32 0.39 33.59 3.71
C GLY A 32 0.07 32.37 4.55
N SER A 33 -1.15 31.85 4.43
CA SER A 33 -1.48 30.55 4.97
C SER A 33 -0.63 29.54 4.22
N ALA A 34 0.50 29.16 4.82
CA ALA A 34 1.26 28.01 4.35
C ALA A 34 0.30 26.81 4.43
N ALA A 35 -0.14 26.33 3.27
CA ALA A 35 -0.92 25.11 3.19
C ALA A 35 -0.11 24.02 3.90
N ALA A 36 -0.62 23.50 5.01
CA ALA A 36 -0.02 22.35 5.64
C ALA A 36 0.12 21.26 4.55
N PRO A 37 1.29 20.62 4.40
CA PRO A 37 1.45 19.57 3.40
C PRO A 37 0.34 18.54 3.63
N GLY A 38 -0.50 18.37 2.60
CA GLY A 38 -1.61 17.44 2.65
C GLY A 38 -1.10 16.04 2.94
N THR A 39 -1.88 15.25 3.68
CA THR A 39 -1.53 13.87 3.97
C THR A 39 -1.45 13.08 2.66
N ALA A 40 -0.26 12.64 2.28
CA ALA A 40 -0.05 11.92 1.03
C ALA A 40 -0.74 10.55 1.08
N THR A 41 -1.37 10.17 -0.03
CA THR A 41 -1.96 8.84 -0.21
C THR A 41 -1.14 8.07 -1.22
N VAL A 42 -0.71 6.86 -0.86
CA VAL A 42 0.12 5.99 -1.68
C VAL A 42 -0.59 4.64 -1.88
N ILE A 43 -0.70 4.19 -3.13
CA ILE A 43 -1.25 2.87 -3.44
C ILE A 43 -0.09 1.89 -3.64
N LEU A 44 0.17 1.09 -2.61
CA LEU A 44 1.15 0.01 -2.65
C LEU A 44 0.66 -1.11 -3.58
N GLY A 45 1.57 -1.71 -4.35
CA GLY A 45 1.24 -2.76 -5.33
C GLY A 45 0.66 -2.27 -6.65
N SER A 46 0.43 -0.95 -6.80
CA SER A 46 -0.13 -0.37 -8.02
C SER A 46 0.84 -0.48 -9.19
N THR A 47 0.29 -0.74 -10.38
CA THR A 47 0.99 -0.71 -11.67
C THR A 47 0.07 -0.10 -12.72
N THR A 48 0.62 0.34 -13.86
CA THR A 48 -0.16 0.91 -14.97
C THR A 48 -1.33 0.02 -15.40
N ALA A 49 -1.13 -1.29 -15.40
CA ALA A 49 -2.19 -2.28 -15.60
C ALA A 49 -1.98 -3.45 -14.63
N MET A 50 -3.06 -3.91 -14.00
CA MET A 50 -3.05 -5.16 -13.23
C MET A 50 -3.31 -6.31 -14.21
N PRO A 51 -2.49 -7.37 -14.23
CA PRO A 51 -2.75 -8.54 -15.06
C PRO A 51 -4.07 -9.23 -14.70
N ASP A 52 -4.70 -9.86 -15.69
CA ASP A 52 -5.88 -10.70 -15.48
C ASP A 52 -5.52 -11.94 -14.64
N PRO A 53 -6.43 -12.40 -13.76
CA PRO A 53 -6.24 -13.64 -13.04
C PRO A 53 -6.24 -14.86 -13.97
N SER A 54 -5.42 -15.87 -13.65
CA SER A 54 -5.23 -17.05 -14.51
C SER A 54 -6.47 -17.94 -14.62
N CYS A 55 -7.23 -18.08 -13.53
CA CYS A 55 -8.44 -18.91 -13.54
C CYS A 55 -9.60 -18.18 -14.26
N PRO A 56 -10.49 -18.89 -14.97
CA PRO A 56 -10.66 -20.35 -14.99
C PRO A 56 -9.74 -21.10 -15.98
N ASN A 57 -8.92 -20.39 -16.77
CA ASN A 57 -8.04 -21.03 -17.77
C ASN A 57 -6.98 -21.92 -17.11
N LEU A 58 -6.50 -22.91 -17.86
CA LEU A 58 -5.48 -23.85 -17.37
C LEU A 58 -4.05 -23.36 -17.67
N PRO A 59 -3.09 -23.54 -16.74
CA PRO A 59 -3.28 -24.06 -15.38
C PRO A 59 -4.01 -23.06 -14.47
N CYS A 60 -5.12 -23.48 -13.85
CA CYS A 60 -5.83 -22.66 -12.86
C CYS A 60 -5.25 -22.96 -11.47
N GLN A 61 -4.62 -21.95 -10.87
CA GLN A 61 -3.99 -22.05 -9.56
C GLN A 61 -4.64 -21.06 -8.59
N ALA A 62 -4.74 -21.45 -7.33
CA ALA A 62 -5.12 -20.58 -6.23
C ALA A 62 -3.94 -20.45 -5.26
N VAL A 63 -3.82 -19.28 -4.64
CA VAL A 63 -2.97 -19.11 -3.47
C VAL A 63 -3.71 -19.77 -2.32
N GLY A 64 -3.04 -20.59 -1.52
CA GLY A 64 -3.70 -21.23 -0.38
C GLY A 64 -2.75 -21.64 0.72
N SER A 65 -3.25 -21.59 1.95
CA SER A 65 -2.57 -21.90 3.21
C SER A 65 -1.19 -21.27 3.34
N VAL A 66 -1.10 -19.97 3.05
CA VAL A 66 0.14 -19.16 3.17
C VAL A 66 -0.16 -17.73 3.56
N THR A 67 0.87 -17.06 4.08
CA THR A 67 1.02 -15.61 3.94
C THR A 67 2.02 -15.32 2.85
N GLY A 68 1.73 -14.36 1.96
CA GLY A 68 2.62 -13.97 0.89
C GLY A 68 2.57 -12.49 0.57
N PHE A 69 3.58 -12.03 -0.16
CA PHE A 69 3.65 -10.65 -0.68
C PHE A 69 4.53 -10.60 -1.94
N GLN A 70 4.27 -9.60 -2.79
CA GLN A 70 5.07 -9.38 -3.98
C GLN A 70 6.41 -8.73 -3.62
N THR A 71 7.52 -9.30 -4.07
CA THR A 71 8.87 -8.74 -3.92
C THR A 71 9.32 -7.94 -5.15
N GLY A 72 8.68 -8.15 -6.30
CA GLY A 72 8.98 -7.44 -7.53
C GLY A 72 7.85 -7.54 -8.54
N THR A 73 7.68 -6.49 -9.33
CA THR A 73 6.72 -6.41 -10.45
C THR A 73 7.45 -6.01 -11.72
N ASP A 74 6.69 -5.81 -12.78
CA ASP A 74 7.19 -5.24 -14.00
C ASP A 74 7.72 -3.80 -13.87
N GLN A 75 7.25 -3.04 -12.87
CA GLN A 75 7.50 -1.61 -12.75
C GLN A 75 8.27 -1.21 -11.48
N SER A 76 8.22 -2.03 -10.43
CA SER A 76 8.82 -1.71 -9.13
C SER A 76 9.45 -2.92 -8.47
N SER A 77 10.60 -2.70 -7.83
CA SER A 77 11.11 -3.57 -6.78
C SER A 77 10.36 -3.27 -5.48
N SER A 78 10.11 -4.30 -4.66
CA SER A 78 9.51 -4.17 -3.33
C SER A 78 8.20 -3.34 -3.27
N PRO A 79 7.21 -3.63 -4.12
CA PRO A 79 6.02 -2.78 -4.32
C PRO A 79 5.10 -2.65 -3.09
N PHE A 80 5.32 -3.45 -2.05
CA PHE A 80 4.52 -3.46 -0.82
C PHE A 80 5.32 -3.08 0.43
N VAL A 81 6.55 -2.57 0.28
CA VAL A 81 7.28 -1.97 1.40
C VAL A 81 6.68 -0.61 1.70
N VAL A 82 6.36 -0.37 2.97
CA VAL A 82 5.80 0.88 3.46
C VAL A 82 6.89 1.97 3.41
N PRO A 83 6.70 3.06 2.62
CA PRO A 83 7.72 4.08 2.43
C PRO A 83 7.87 5.03 3.62
N ARG A 84 6.78 5.24 4.37
CA ARG A 84 6.68 6.09 5.55
C ARG A 84 5.63 5.55 6.50
N ASP A 85 5.76 5.88 7.78
CA ASP A 85 4.77 5.58 8.80
C ASP A 85 3.39 6.09 8.36
N GLY A 86 2.33 5.38 8.75
CA GLY A 86 0.99 5.76 8.36
C GLY A 86 -0.06 4.71 8.70
N THR A 87 -1.15 4.70 7.96
CA THR A 87 -2.25 3.75 8.15
C THR A 87 -2.75 3.21 6.82
N ILE A 88 -2.87 1.88 6.72
CA ILE A 88 -3.58 1.24 5.62
C ILE A 88 -5.08 1.40 5.84
N LYS A 89 -5.73 2.17 4.98
CA LYS A 89 -7.16 2.51 5.06
C LYS A 89 -8.05 1.66 4.17
N ALA A 90 -7.49 1.13 3.09
CA ALA A 90 -8.20 0.23 2.19
C ALA A 90 -7.23 -0.73 1.51
N TRP A 91 -7.77 -1.79 0.94
CA TRP A 91 -7.04 -2.68 0.05
C TRP A 91 -7.99 -3.26 -0.99
N THR A 92 -7.46 -3.49 -2.19
CA THR A 92 -8.20 -4.15 -3.26
C THR A 92 -7.74 -5.58 -3.43
N LEU A 93 -8.64 -6.45 -3.87
CA LEU A 93 -8.36 -7.83 -4.20
C LEU A 93 -9.06 -8.17 -5.51
N THR A 94 -8.30 -8.55 -6.53
CA THR A 94 -8.84 -9.06 -7.80
C THR A 94 -8.92 -10.56 -7.73
N LEU A 95 -10.13 -11.10 -7.84
CA LEU A 95 -10.42 -12.52 -7.70
C LEU A 95 -10.89 -13.08 -9.03
N ALA A 96 -10.27 -14.17 -9.45
CA ALA A 96 -10.77 -14.95 -10.57
C ALA A 96 -12.16 -15.54 -10.29
N GLN A 97 -12.80 -16.02 -11.36
CA GLN A 97 -14.00 -16.85 -11.27
C GLN A 97 -13.67 -18.31 -11.65
N PRO A 98 -13.19 -19.16 -10.72
CA PRO A 98 -13.02 -20.57 -11.01
C PRO A 98 -14.36 -21.24 -11.29
N THR A 99 -14.36 -22.24 -12.16
CA THR A 99 -15.50 -23.12 -12.41
C THR A 99 -15.93 -23.89 -11.15
N PRO A 100 -17.17 -24.42 -11.06
CA PRO A 100 -17.59 -25.23 -9.93
C PRO A 100 -16.65 -26.39 -9.60
N LYS A 101 -16.11 -27.07 -10.62
CA LYS A 101 -15.14 -28.16 -10.44
C LYS A 101 -13.83 -27.67 -9.81
N GLN A 102 -13.29 -26.55 -10.27
CA GLN A 102 -12.08 -25.95 -9.70
C GLN A 102 -12.31 -25.49 -8.25
N ARG A 103 -13.47 -24.88 -7.95
CA ARG A 103 -13.83 -24.52 -6.57
C ARG A 103 -13.93 -25.76 -5.68
N SER A 104 -14.56 -26.83 -6.16
CA SER A 104 -14.63 -28.09 -5.41
C SER A 104 -13.24 -28.66 -5.13
N PHE A 105 -12.34 -28.59 -6.10
CA PHE A 105 -10.95 -29.00 -5.92
C PHE A 105 -10.27 -28.16 -4.83
N PHE A 106 -10.32 -26.83 -4.91
CA PHE A 106 -9.69 -25.95 -3.92
C PHE A 106 -10.30 -26.13 -2.52
N ASN A 107 -11.62 -26.28 -2.44
CA ASN A 107 -12.32 -26.57 -1.18
C ASN A 107 -11.83 -27.87 -0.52
N GLY A 108 -11.68 -28.94 -1.31
CA GLY A 108 -11.14 -30.21 -0.80
C GLY A 108 -9.62 -30.19 -0.55
N PHE A 109 -8.90 -29.26 -1.16
CA PHE A 109 -7.45 -29.15 -1.02
C PHE A 109 -7.03 -28.26 0.15
N PHE A 110 -7.65 -27.07 0.28
CA PHE A 110 -7.28 -26.02 1.23
C PHE A 110 -8.35 -25.73 2.30
N GLY A 111 -9.52 -26.37 2.22
CA GLY A 111 -10.65 -26.11 3.11
C GLY A 111 -11.61 -25.04 2.61
N THR A 112 -12.61 -24.74 3.44
CA THR A 112 -13.72 -23.83 3.13
C THR A 112 -14.02 -22.89 4.29
N PRO A 113 -14.59 -21.69 4.02
CA PRO A 113 -14.75 -21.05 2.70
C PRO A 113 -13.42 -20.47 2.19
N PRO A 114 -13.31 -19.97 0.94
CA PRO A 114 -12.15 -19.19 0.51
C PRO A 114 -12.03 -17.91 1.35
N GLU A 115 -10.85 -17.66 1.91
CA GLU A 115 -10.62 -16.60 2.90
C GLU A 115 -9.28 -15.89 2.69
N ALA A 116 -9.27 -14.57 2.92
CA ALA A 116 -8.05 -13.79 2.96
C ALA A 116 -8.15 -12.60 3.93
N ARG A 117 -7.00 -12.07 4.33
CA ARG A 117 -6.86 -10.79 5.06
C ARG A 117 -5.51 -10.15 4.78
N LEU A 118 -5.42 -8.85 5.01
CA LEU A 118 -4.13 -8.17 5.07
C LEU A 118 -3.30 -8.64 6.26
N ALA A 119 -1.99 -8.73 6.03
CA ALA A 119 -0.98 -8.99 7.04
C ALA A 119 0.07 -7.88 6.98
N ILE A 120 0.41 -7.28 8.11
CA ILE A 120 1.55 -6.37 8.22
C ILE A 120 2.73 -7.17 8.75
N LEU A 121 3.79 -7.23 7.96
CA LEU A 121 4.95 -8.07 8.18
C LEU A 121 6.17 -7.21 8.47
N ARG A 122 6.90 -7.54 9.53
CA ARG A 122 8.19 -6.91 9.84
C ARG A 122 9.32 -7.89 9.60
N ARG A 123 10.32 -7.47 8.84
CA ARG A 123 11.49 -8.32 8.55
C ARG A 123 12.27 -8.60 9.83
N VAL A 124 12.64 -9.86 10.04
CA VAL A 124 13.59 -10.24 11.08
C VAL A 124 15.01 -10.04 10.53
N PRO A 125 15.84 -9.18 11.15
CA PRO A 125 17.21 -8.94 10.71
C PRO A 125 18.04 -10.22 10.63
N GLU A 126 19.07 -10.22 9.78
CA GLU A 126 20.11 -11.26 9.73
C GLU A 126 19.59 -12.70 9.53
N THR A 127 18.49 -12.85 8.78
CA THR A 127 17.94 -14.18 8.44
C THR A 127 18.09 -14.52 6.96
N ASN A 128 18.56 -15.73 6.69
CA ASN A 128 18.62 -16.32 5.35
C ASN A 128 18.22 -17.81 5.40
N PRO A 129 17.10 -18.23 4.78
CA PRO A 129 16.11 -17.43 4.07
C PRO A 129 15.46 -16.36 4.97
N PRO A 130 14.90 -15.29 4.39
CA PRO A 130 14.34 -14.20 5.17
C PRO A 130 13.15 -14.69 6.00
N ARG A 131 13.11 -14.25 7.26
CA ARG A 131 12.00 -14.46 8.18
C ARG A 131 11.27 -13.16 8.42
N TYR A 132 9.97 -13.27 8.66
CA TYR A 132 9.11 -12.14 8.95
C TYR A 132 8.23 -12.43 10.15
N SER A 133 7.98 -11.41 10.95
CA SER A 133 7.02 -11.42 12.06
C SER A 133 5.72 -10.79 11.61
N LEU A 134 4.58 -11.40 11.93
CA LEU A 134 3.28 -10.76 11.77
C LEU A 134 3.10 -9.72 12.88
N VAL A 135 3.14 -8.42 12.58
CA VAL A 135 3.02 -7.36 13.61
C VAL A 135 1.58 -6.89 13.80
N SER A 136 0.76 -6.94 12.76
CA SER A 136 -0.67 -6.71 12.83
C SER A 136 -1.37 -7.35 11.61
N GLN A 137 -2.70 -7.47 11.66
CA GLN A 137 -3.48 -8.06 10.58
C GLN A 137 -4.90 -7.49 10.54
N GLY A 138 -5.49 -7.48 9.35
CA GLY A 138 -6.86 -7.04 9.14
C GLY A 138 -7.91 -8.08 9.54
N ALA A 139 -9.18 -7.70 9.42
CA ALA A 139 -10.30 -8.62 9.55
C ALA A 139 -10.25 -9.70 8.46
N LEU A 140 -10.58 -10.94 8.83
CA LEU A 140 -10.72 -12.05 7.90
C LEU A 140 -11.93 -11.83 7.00
N LYS A 141 -11.75 -12.00 5.68
CA LYS A 141 -12.80 -11.83 4.68
C LYS A 141 -13.11 -13.17 4.02
N VAL A 142 -14.40 -13.53 4.03
CA VAL A 142 -14.93 -14.62 3.22
C VAL A 142 -15.07 -14.14 1.77
N LEU A 143 -14.44 -14.84 0.84
CA LEU A 143 -14.27 -14.39 -0.54
C LEU A 143 -15.34 -14.91 -1.51
N SER A 144 -16.15 -15.89 -1.10
CA SER A 144 -17.17 -16.51 -1.95
C SER A 144 -18.07 -15.50 -2.69
N PRO A 145 -18.55 -14.40 -2.07
CA PRO A 145 -19.41 -13.43 -2.76
C PRO A 145 -18.70 -12.56 -3.80
N TYR A 146 -17.36 -12.55 -3.79
CA TYR A 146 -16.52 -11.65 -4.57
C TYR A 146 -15.73 -12.35 -5.68
N LEU A 147 -15.94 -13.66 -5.86
CA LEU A 147 -15.31 -14.40 -6.96
C LEU A 147 -15.70 -13.76 -8.31
N GLY A 148 -14.73 -13.59 -9.19
CA GLY A 148 -14.89 -12.92 -10.49
C GLY A 148 -14.88 -11.40 -10.45
N GLN A 149 -14.57 -10.79 -9.30
CA GLN A 149 -14.61 -9.34 -9.12
C GLN A 149 -13.28 -8.79 -8.62
N THR A 150 -13.06 -7.50 -8.87
CA THR A 150 -12.14 -6.67 -8.07
C THR A 150 -12.93 -5.99 -6.97
N VAL A 151 -12.66 -6.35 -5.72
CA VAL A 151 -13.35 -5.82 -4.54
C VAL A 151 -12.40 -4.95 -3.73
N GLU A 152 -12.92 -3.86 -3.16
CA GLU A 152 -12.22 -3.06 -2.16
C GLU A 152 -12.75 -3.36 -0.76
N PHE A 153 -11.85 -3.47 0.20
CA PHE A 153 -12.17 -3.65 1.61
C PHE A 153 -11.58 -2.51 2.43
N SER A 154 -12.38 -1.97 3.36
CA SER A 154 -11.89 -1.03 4.35
C SER A 154 -10.92 -1.68 5.33
N SER A 155 -9.93 -0.92 5.79
CA SER A 155 -8.93 -1.31 6.77
C SER A 155 -8.63 -0.15 7.71
N ASN A 156 -7.93 -0.44 8.81
CA ASN A 156 -7.40 0.58 9.71
C ASN A 156 -6.18 0.03 10.44
N LEU A 157 -5.14 -0.31 9.67
CA LEU A 157 -3.92 -0.91 10.21
C LEU A 157 -2.80 0.12 10.25
N ALA A 158 -2.31 0.43 11.46
CA ALA A 158 -1.10 1.22 11.61
C ALA A 158 0.10 0.45 11.03
N VAL A 159 0.98 1.19 10.36
CA VAL A 159 2.21 0.65 9.75
C VAL A 159 3.37 1.60 10.00
N GLU A 160 4.56 1.02 10.16
CA GLU A 160 5.82 1.75 10.22
C GLU A 160 6.58 1.64 8.89
N LYS A 161 7.43 2.62 8.60
CA LYS A 161 8.37 2.56 7.48
C LYS A 161 9.16 1.25 7.51
N GLY A 162 9.18 0.56 6.37
CA GLY A 162 9.88 -0.72 6.22
C GLY A 162 9.06 -1.95 6.58
N ASP A 163 7.87 -1.78 7.17
CA ASP A 163 6.88 -2.86 7.21
C ASP A 163 6.48 -3.25 5.78
N ILE A 164 6.01 -4.48 5.63
CA ILE A 164 5.57 -5.05 4.35
C ILE A 164 4.10 -5.40 4.45
N VAL A 165 3.31 -4.92 3.50
CA VAL A 165 1.89 -5.28 3.38
C VAL A 165 1.76 -6.58 2.57
N GLY A 166 1.46 -7.67 3.26
CA GLY A 166 1.17 -8.97 2.67
C GLY A 166 -0.31 -9.36 2.74
N VAL A 167 -0.61 -10.54 2.23
CA VAL A 167 -1.91 -11.19 2.34
C VAL A 167 -1.73 -12.55 3.05
N SER A 168 -2.52 -12.79 4.09
CA SER A 168 -2.69 -14.12 4.69
C SER A 168 -3.91 -14.78 4.08
N VAL A 169 -3.75 -16.00 3.57
CA VAL A 169 -4.77 -16.83 2.94
C VAL A 169 -4.82 -18.16 3.69
N PRO A 170 -5.64 -18.28 4.77
CA PRO A 170 -5.71 -19.50 5.57
C PRO A 170 -6.20 -20.72 4.77
N THR A 171 -7.23 -20.51 3.94
CA THR A 171 -7.77 -21.52 3.03
C THR A 171 -7.23 -21.27 1.61
N TRP A 172 -8.02 -20.70 0.70
CA TRP A 172 -7.62 -20.41 -0.66
C TRP A 172 -8.22 -19.11 -1.20
N ALA A 173 -7.51 -18.50 -2.15
CA ALA A 173 -7.94 -17.31 -2.87
C ALA A 173 -7.43 -17.37 -4.33
N PRO A 174 -8.31 -17.23 -5.35
CA PRO A 174 -7.91 -17.19 -6.75
C PRO A 174 -7.43 -15.79 -7.15
N MET A 175 -6.49 -15.24 -6.40
CA MET A 175 -5.94 -13.87 -6.54
C MET A 175 -4.60 -13.85 -7.27
N PHE A 176 -4.48 -14.65 -8.33
CA PHE A 176 -3.19 -15.07 -8.88
C PHE A 176 -3.15 -14.94 -10.41
N ALA A 177 -2.11 -14.31 -10.91
CA ALA A 177 -1.74 -14.30 -12.33
C ALA A 177 -0.38 -14.98 -12.53
N GLN A 178 -0.22 -15.72 -13.62
CA GLN A 178 0.98 -16.49 -13.93
C GLN A 178 1.36 -16.37 -15.42
N GLY A 179 2.56 -16.84 -15.78
CA GLY A 179 3.06 -16.70 -17.15
C GLY A 179 3.51 -15.28 -17.48
N LEU A 180 3.83 -14.48 -16.46
CA LEU A 180 4.26 -13.10 -16.58
C LEU A 180 5.78 -13.00 -16.75
N GLU A 181 6.28 -11.80 -17.03
CA GLU A 181 7.72 -11.52 -17.10
C GLU A 181 8.44 -11.89 -15.79
N ALA A 182 9.71 -12.31 -15.88
CA ALA A 182 10.49 -12.87 -14.76
C ALA A 182 10.66 -11.93 -13.55
N LYS A 183 10.52 -10.62 -13.75
CA LYS A 183 10.53 -9.59 -12.69
C LYS A 183 9.29 -9.63 -11.78
N ASN A 184 8.23 -10.31 -12.19
CA ASN A 184 7.09 -10.62 -11.32
C ASN A 184 7.49 -11.73 -10.36
N VAL A 185 7.81 -11.35 -9.13
CA VAL A 185 8.29 -12.25 -8.08
C VAL A 185 7.52 -12.05 -6.79
N TRP A 186 7.07 -13.12 -6.17
CA TRP A 186 6.47 -13.11 -4.84
C TRP A 186 7.10 -14.15 -3.92
N ARG A 187 6.94 -13.95 -2.61
CA ARG A 187 7.39 -14.88 -1.58
C ARG A 187 6.23 -15.36 -0.73
N ALA A 188 6.32 -16.60 -0.25
CA ALA A 188 5.34 -17.22 0.64
C ALA A 188 5.99 -17.75 1.91
N SER A 189 5.22 -17.80 3.00
CA SER A 189 5.55 -18.36 4.32
C SER A 189 5.67 -19.90 4.31
N ARG A 190 6.54 -20.42 3.43
CA ARG A 190 6.84 -21.84 3.28
C ARG A 190 8.33 -22.07 3.50
N ALA A 191 8.68 -23.23 4.02
CA ALA A 191 10.07 -23.63 4.17
C ALA A 191 10.78 -23.73 2.81
N PRO A 192 12.11 -23.54 2.75
CA PRO A 192 12.87 -23.83 1.54
C PRO A 192 12.67 -25.26 1.07
N GLY A 193 12.59 -25.48 -0.24
CA GLY A 193 12.41 -26.82 -0.83
C GLY A 193 10.96 -27.32 -0.80
N THR A 194 10.02 -26.59 -0.18
CA THR A 194 8.62 -27.03 -0.04
C THR A 194 7.64 -26.29 -0.95
N CYS A 195 8.15 -25.73 -2.05
CA CYS A 195 7.45 -24.71 -2.84
C CYS A 195 6.49 -25.25 -3.90
N SER A 196 6.68 -26.47 -4.37
CA SER A 196 6.00 -27.02 -5.55
C SER A 196 5.28 -28.34 -5.32
N ASN A 197 5.63 -29.11 -4.29
CA ASN A 197 5.00 -30.40 -4.05
C ASN A 197 3.66 -30.24 -3.34
N SER A 198 2.65 -31.03 -3.73
CA SER A 198 1.28 -30.89 -3.25
C SER A 198 1.12 -31.11 -1.75
N THR A 199 1.87 -32.04 -1.17
CA THR A 199 1.79 -32.35 0.27
C THR A 199 2.20 -31.12 1.09
N SER A 200 3.38 -30.58 0.83
CA SER A 200 3.82 -29.35 1.50
C SER A 200 2.96 -28.14 1.20
N ILE A 201 2.39 -28.06 -0.01
CA ILE A 201 1.44 -26.98 -0.34
C ILE A 201 0.20 -27.08 0.55
N ARG A 202 -0.38 -28.28 0.69
CA ARG A 202 -1.56 -28.57 1.51
C ARG A 202 -1.29 -28.35 3.00
N GLU A 203 -0.13 -28.76 3.50
CA GLU A 203 0.29 -28.62 4.91
C GLU A 203 0.83 -27.23 5.25
N GLY A 204 0.71 -26.27 4.32
CA GLY A 204 1.07 -24.88 4.60
C GLY A 204 0.23 -24.28 5.72
N GLU A 205 0.74 -23.21 6.32
CA GLU A 205 -0.01 -22.42 7.29
C GLU A 205 0.17 -20.94 6.95
N ALA A 206 -0.94 -20.20 6.94
CA ALA A 206 -0.88 -18.75 6.94
C ALA A 206 -0.48 -18.24 8.33
N LEU A 207 0.20 -17.10 8.42
CA LEU A 207 0.38 -16.45 9.72
C LEU A 207 -0.97 -15.89 10.17
N GLU A 208 -1.48 -16.46 11.27
CA GLU A 208 -2.79 -16.09 11.85
C GLU A 208 -2.69 -15.43 13.22
N LYS A 209 -1.55 -15.56 13.90
CA LYS A 209 -1.33 -15.02 15.24
C LYS A 209 -0.23 -13.95 15.22
N VAL A 210 -0.56 -12.77 15.72
CA VAL A 210 0.38 -11.65 15.88
C VAL A 210 1.59 -12.10 16.69
N ASN A 211 2.76 -11.56 16.34
CA ASN A 211 4.10 -11.90 16.82
C ASN A 211 4.60 -13.31 16.46
N ARG A 212 3.83 -14.11 15.70
CA ARG A 212 4.39 -15.31 15.09
C ARG A 212 5.39 -14.91 14.00
N ARG A 213 6.48 -15.67 13.95
CA ARG A 213 7.52 -15.56 12.93
C ARG A 213 7.46 -16.75 12.01
N ALA A 214 7.62 -16.54 10.72
CA ALA A 214 7.74 -17.61 9.74
C ALA A 214 8.91 -17.35 8.78
N THR A 215 9.43 -18.43 8.21
CA THR A 215 10.39 -18.38 7.12
C THR A 215 9.65 -18.20 5.80
N PHE A 216 10.07 -17.22 5.00
CA PHE A 216 9.53 -16.97 3.67
C PHE A 216 10.51 -17.54 2.63
N GLY A 217 10.66 -18.86 2.66
CA GLY A 217 11.66 -19.62 1.92
C GLY A 217 11.30 -19.82 0.45
N CYS A 218 10.01 -19.85 0.12
CA CYS A 218 9.57 -20.01 -1.26
C CYS A 218 9.54 -18.68 -2.00
N LYS A 219 10.25 -18.63 -3.13
CA LYS A 219 10.27 -17.54 -4.09
C LYS A 219 9.69 -18.05 -5.40
N TYR A 220 8.64 -17.42 -5.88
CA TYR A 220 7.97 -17.76 -7.11
C TYR A 220 8.19 -16.64 -8.10
N THR A 221 8.65 -16.97 -9.31
CA THR A 221 8.86 -16.03 -10.41
C THR A 221 7.74 -16.15 -11.44
N THR A 222 7.70 -15.22 -12.39
CA THR A 222 6.70 -15.20 -13.50
C THR A 222 5.25 -15.17 -13.02
N ALA A 223 5.02 -14.68 -11.80
CA ALA A 223 3.73 -14.71 -11.13
C ALA A 223 3.48 -13.51 -10.23
N ARG A 224 2.21 -13.13 -10.10
CA ARG A 224 1.77 -11.94 -9.36
C ARG A 224 0.55 -12.22 -8.49
N LEU A 225 0.64 -11.74 -7.25
CA LEU A 225 -0.51 -11.62 -6.35
C LEU A 225 -1.31 -10.36 -6.73
N LEU A 226 -2.62 -10.51 -6.90
CA LEU A 226 -3.49 -9.46 -7.40
C LEU A 226 -4.21 -8.71 -6.27
N TYR A 227 -3.44 -7.92 -5.54
CA TYR A 227 -3.96 -7.01 -4.50
C TYR A 227 -3.25 -5.66 -4.55
N THR A 228 -3.84 -4.65 -3.91
CA THR A 228 -3.18 -3.36 -3.64
C THR A 228 -3.51 -2.92 -2.22
N ALA A 229 -2.78 -1.94 -1.68
CA ALA A 229 -3.09 -1.37 -0.37
C ALA A 229 -2.96 0.16 -0.38
N THR A 230 -3.97 0.84 0.12
CA THR A 230 -4.03 2.30 0.21
C THR A 230 -3.48 2.75 1.55
N LEU A 231 -2.26 3.29 1.52
CA LEU A 231 -1.58 3.94 2.63
C LEU A 231 -1.95 5.42 2.66
N VAL A 232 -2.40 5.88 3.81
CA VAL A 232 -2.45 7.30 4.14
C VAL A 232 -1.26 7.56 5.06
N GLU A 233 -0.30 8.37 4.61
CA GLU A 233 0.93 8.65 5.35
C GLU A 233 0.64 9.37 6.68
N GLY A 234 1.49 9.18 7.67
CA GLY A 234 1.48 10.00 8.88
C GLY A 234 1.90 11.44 8.58
N LYS A 235 1.57 12.36 9.49
CA LYS A 235 2.13 13.71 9.48
C LYS A 235 3.52 13.73 10.09
#